data_AF-A0AAV6D3J9-F1
#
_entry.id   AF-A0AAV6D3J9-F1
#
_cell.length_a   1.000
_cell.length_b   1.000
_cell.length_c   1.000
_cell.angle_alpha   90.00
_cell.angle_beta   90.00
_cell.angle_gamma   90.00
#
_symmetry.space_group_name_H-M   'P 1'
#
loop_
_entity.id
_entity.type
_entity.pdbx_description
1 polymer ?
#
loop_
_entity_poly.entity_id
_entity_poly.type
_entity_poly.pdbx_seq_one_letter_code
_entity_poly.pdbx_strand_id
1 'polypeptide(L)' 'MPKKGEPRLDTCWRKSRIAARILLREEAGKLTPRDVALGRRLAADYEVLPRLIDQAVHGIRGKKFRLERERRAKA' A
#
# COMPACT_ATOMS: atom_id res chain seq x y z
N MET A 1 -2.72 8.88 -20.36
CA MET A 1 -3.32 9.40 -19.11
C MET A 1 -4.84 9.33 -19.24
N PRO A 2 -5.59 8.88 -18.23
CA PRO A 2 -7.05 8.82 -18.30
C PRO A 2 -7.64 10.22 -18.47
N LYS A 3 -8.74 10.33 -19.23
CA LYS A 3 -9.35 11.62 -19.58
C LYS A 3 -9.96 12.26 -18.33
N LYS A 4 -10.00 13.60 -18.29
CA LYS A 4 -10.59 14.38 -17.19
C LYS A 4 -12.06 14.00 -17.05
N GLY A 5 -12.43 13.30 -15.98
CA GLY A 5 -13.81 12.84 -15.71
C GLY A 5 -14.00 11.32 -15.69
N GLU A 6 -13.04 10.54 -16.18
CA GLU A 6 -13.10 9.07 -16.09
C GLU A 6 -12.67 8.59 -14.69
N PRO A 7 -13.39 7.63 -14.08
CA PRO A 7 -12.92 7.01 -12.84
C PRO A 7 -11.56 6.37 -13.12
N ARG A 8 -10.51 6.85 -12.45
CA ARG A 8 -9.22 6.17 -12.50
C ARG A 8 -9.41 4.80 -11.86
N LEU A 9 -9.44 3.75 -12.69
CA LEU A 9 -9.59 2.35 -12.27
C LEU A 9 -8.55 1.91 -11.20
N ASP A 10 -7.48 2.68 -11.00
CA ASP A 10 -6.45 2.48 -9.97
C ASP A 10 -6.86 2.86 -8.53
N THR A 11 -8.11 3.30 -8.28
CA THR A 11 -8.53 3.77 -6.94
C THR A 11 -8.42 2.68 -5.89
N CYS A 12 -8.88 1.46 -6.17
CA CYS A 12 -8.81 0.33 -5.23
C CYS A 12 -7.35 -0.08 -4.94
N TRP A 13 -6.50 -0.13 -5.97
CA TRP A 13 -5.07 -0.46 -5.84
C TRP A 13 -4.32 0.58 -5.00
N ARG A 14 -4.60 1.86 -5.24
CA ARG A 14 -4.00 2.96 -4.49
C ARG A 14 -4.42 2.94 -3.03
N LYS A 15 -5.71 2.72 -2.75
CA LYS A 15 -6.25 2.56 -1.39
C LYS A 15 -5.56 1.41 -0.65
N SER A 16 -5.39 0.29 -1.32
CA SER A 16 -4.78 -0.93 -0.76
C SER A 16 -3.29 -0.76 -0.46
N ARG A 17 -2.54 -0.10 -1.35
CA ARG A 17 -1.15 0.28 -1.07
C ARG A 17 -1.02 1.24 0.11
N ILE A 18 -1.97 2.14 0.29
CA ILE A 18 -1.98 3.04 1.45
C ILE A 18 -2.26 2.23 2.72
N ALA A 19 -3.26 1.34 2.72
CA ALA A 19 -3.56 0.45 3.84
C ALA A 19 -2.34 -0.39 4.27
N ALA A 20 -1.67 -1.05 3.31
CA ALA A 20 -0.48 -1.84 3.61
C ALA A 20 0.68 -1.00 4.19
N ARG A 21 0.85 0.24 3.72
CA ARG A 21 1.85 1.16 4.29
C ARG A 21 1.52 1.58 5.72
N ILE A 22 0.24 1.73 6.04
CA ILE A 22 -0.21 2.05 7.41
C ILE A 22 0.13 0.88 8.34
N LEU A 23 -0.19 -0.36 7.94
CA LEU A 23 0.15 -1.57 8.71
C LEU A 23 1.65 -1.71 8.96
N LEU A 24 2.49 -1.48 7.95
CA LEU A 24 3.94 -1.51 8.12
C LEU A 24 4.47 -0.41 9.06
N ARG A 25 3.81 0.75 9.10
CA ARG A 25 4.16 1.82 10.04
C ARG A 25 3.74 1.48 11.46
N GLU A 26 2.59 0.82 11.62
CA GLU A 26 2.12 0.30 12.89
C GLU A 26 3.12 -0.71 13.46
N GLU A 27 3.50 -1.71 12.65
CA GLU A 27 4.51 -2.72 13.01
C GLU A 27 5.85 -2.08 13.40
N ALA A 28 6.24 -0.98 12.74
CA ALA A 28 7.46 -0.24 13.05
C ALA A 28 7.33 0.76 14.22
N GLY A 29 6.16 0.88 14.86
CA GLY A 29 5.89 1.85 15.94
C GLY A 29 5.88 3.32 15.50
N LYS A 30 5.67 3.58 14.20
CA LYS A 30 5.73 4.93 13.57
C LYS A 30 4.36 5.41 13.08
N LEU A 31 3.30 4.95 13.73
CA LEU A 31 1.93 5.30 13.34
C LEU A 31 1.65 6.77 13.65
N THR A 32 1.06 7.50 12.70
CA THR A 32 0.65 8.89 12.91
C THR A 32 -0.87 8.99 13.12
N PRO A 33 -1.39 10.05 13.77
CA PRO A 33 -2.84 10.26 13.88
C PRO A 33 -3.55 10.29 12.52
N ARG A 34 -2.86 10.79 11.48
CA ARG A 34 -3.35 10.78 10.10
C ARG A 34 -3.48 9.35 9.54
N ASP A 35 -2.50 8.50 9.81
CA ASP A 35 -2.53 7.09 9.40
C ASP A 35 -3.69 6.35 10.08
N VAL A 36 -3.94 6.60 11.36
CA VAL A 36 -5.08 6.04 12.09
C VAL A 36 -6.41 6.48 11.48
N ALA A 37 -6.59 7.78 11.24
CA ALA A 37 -7.82 8.31 10.64
C ALA A 37 -8.06 7.74 9.22
N LEU A 38 -6.99 7.59 8.43
CA LEU A 38 -7.07 7.03 7.09
C LEU A 38 -7.34 5.52 7.10
N GLY A 39 -6.70 4.79 8.02
CA GLY A 39 -6.92 3.37 8.24
C GLY A 39 -8.37 3.06 8.59
N ARG A 40 -8.99 3.84 9.48
CA ARG A 40 -10.42 3.71 9.82
C ARG A 40 -11.33 3.87 8.60
N ARG A 41 -11.04 4.84 7.72
CA ARG A 41 -11.81 5.04 6.47
C ARG A 41 -11.64 3.88 5.49
N LEU A 42 -10.43 3.34 5.39
CA LEU A 42 -10.12 2.22 4.50
C LEU A 42 -10.70 0.91 5.00
N ALA A 43 -10.77 0.71 6.33
CA ALA A 43 -11.38 -0.48 6.93
C ALA A 43 -12.89 -0.59 6.65
N ALA A 44 -13.57 0.53 6.41
CA ALA A 44 -14.98 0.56 6.03
C ALA A 44 -15.22 0.35 4.52
N ASP A 45 -14.16 0.20 3.73
CA ASP A 45 -14.24 0.06 2.27
C ASP A 45 -14.21 -1.42 1.86
N TYR A 46 -15.37 -1.95 1.44
CA TYR A 46 -15.54 -3.34 1.03
C TYR A 46 -14.74 -3.72 -0.24
N GLU A 47 -14.23 -2.76 -1.02
CA GLU A 47 -13.38 -3.06 -2.18
C GLU A 47 -11.90 -3.23 -1.79
N VAL A 48 -11.51 -2.85 -0.57
CA VAL A 48 -10.14 -2.94 -0.04
C VAL A 48 -9.93 -4.25 0.72
N LEU A 49 -10.82 -5.24 0.53
CA LEU A 49 -10.83 -6.53 1.21
C LEU A 49 -9.46 -7.24 1.20
N PRO A 50 -9.19 -8.15 2.18
CA PRO A 50 -7.89 -8.73 2.53
C PRO A 50 -6.94 -9.11 1.39
N ARG A 51 -7.44 -9.57 0.23
CA ARG A 51 -6.61 -9.94 -0.92
C ARG A 51 -5.78 -8.79 -1.49
N LEU A 52 -6.31 -7.57 -1.48
CA LEU A 52 -5.59 -6.42 -2.01
C LEU A 52 -4.56 -5.87 -1.02
N ILE A 53 -4.82 -6.01 0.29
CA ILE A 53 -3.84 -5.74 1.35
C ILE A 53 -2.70 -6.77 1.26
N ASP A 54 -3.02 -8.06 1.12
CA ASP A 54 -2.04 -9.13 0.90
C ASP A 54 -1.21 -8.89 -0.37
N GLN A 55 -1.84 -8.55 -1.50
CA GLN A 55 -1.10 -8.21 -2.72
C GLN A 55 -0.19 -6.99 -2.54
N ALA A 56 -0.63 -5.98 -1.78
CA ALA A 56 0.20 -4.82 -1.48
C ALA A 56 1.38 -5.17 -0.57
N VAL A 57 1.18 -6.03 0.45
CA VAL A 57 2.26 -6.55 1.30
C VAL A 57 3.26 -7.36 0.47
N HIS A 58 2.79 -8.27 -0.39
CA HIS A 58 3.65 -9.02 -1.32
C HIS A 58 4.39 -8.12 -2.30
N GLY A 59 3.74 -7.10 -2.86
CA GLY A 59 4.38 -6.13 -3.75
C GLY A 59 5.46 -5.29 -3.07
N ILE A 60 5.24 -4.89 -1.81
CA ILE A 60 6.25 -4.17 -1.01
C ILE A 60 7.43 -5.09 -0.69
N ARG A 61 7.17 -6.32 -0.25
CA ARG A 61 8.21 -7.32 0.02
C ARG A 61 9.01 -7.64 -1.25
N GLY A 62 8.35 -7.87 -2.37
CA GLY A 62 9.00 -8.12 -3.66
C GLY A 62 9.85 -6.94 -4.15
N LYS A 63 9.42 -5.70 -3.91
CA LYS A 63 10.24 -4.51 -4.19
C LYS A 63 11.47 -4.44 -3.28
N LYS A 64 11.33 -4.76 -1.98
CA LYS A 64 12.46 -4.83 -1.03
C LYS A 64 13.52 -5.82 -1.52
N PHE A 65 13.10 -7.05 -1.85
CA PHE A 65 14.01 -8.07 -2.38
C PHE A 65 14.72 -7.64 -3.67
N ARG A 66 14.00 -6.97 -4.58
CA ARG A 66 14.59 -6.44 -5.82
C ARG A 66 15.68 -5.39 -5.53
N LEU A 67 15.39 -4.43 -4.66
CA LEU A 67 16.34 -3.39 -4.27
C LEU A 67 17.57 -3.96 -3.55
N GLU A 68 17.39 -4.96 -2.69
CA GLU A 68 18.50 -5.67 -2.02
C GLU A 68 19.38 -6.41 -3.04
N ARG A 69 18.78 -7.07 -4.04
CA ARG A 69 19.51 -7.73 -5.12
C ARG A 69 20.31 -6.73 -5.96
N GLU A 70 19.71 -5.61 -6.34
CA GLU A 70 20.39 -4.53 -7.09
C GLU A 70 21.54 -3.92 -6.30
N ARG A 71 21.40 -3.78 -4.98
CA ARG A 71 22.46 -3.28 -4.10
C ARG A 71 23.64 -4.24 -3.99
N ARG A 72 23.37 -5.55 -3.93
CA ARG A 72 24.42 -6.59 -3.96
C ARG A 72 25.12 -6.69 -5.32
N ALA A 73 24.41 -6.45 -6.42
CA ALA A 73 25.01 -6.47 -7.76
C ALA A 73 25.89 -5.24 -8.06
N LYS A 74 25.78 -4.17 -7.25
CA LYS A 74 26.58 -2.94 -7.36
C LYS A 74 27.77 -2.89 -6.38
N ALA A 75 27.83 -3.82 -5.44
CA ALA A 75 28.93 -3.97 -4.48
C ALA A 75 29.93 -5.00 -5.02
#